data_AF-A0A959X829-F1
#
_entry.id   AF-A0A959X829-F1
#
_cell.length_a   1.000
_cell.length_b   1.000
_cell.length_c   1.000
_cell.angle_alpha   90.00
_cell.angle_beta   90.00
_cell.angle_gamma   90.00
#
_symmetry.space_group_name_H-M   'P 1'
#
loop_
_entity.id
_entity.type
_entity.pdbx_description
1 polymer ?
#
loop_
_entity_poly.entity_id
_entity_poly.type
_entity_poly.pdbx_seq_one_letter_code
_entity_poly.pdbx_strand_id
1 'polypeptide(L)'
;MTKSRSAAMASRTLLAALTVAILVILSGCGASSPGGKAESSAKPSPSPSVSPAETTTPSESDSPTNALGLPECSTVWVTGEILPEDYQGCTENGHFVEPDIMYCESGQTLAAYQNRYYAALGQVINELPNVHQSKKWRQMQRTCTG
;
A
#
# COMPACT_ATOMS: atom_id res chain seq x y z
N MET A 1 6.76 48.90 -37.25
CA MET A 1 7.49 48.81 -35.97
C MET A 1 8.25 47.50 -35.94
N THR A 2 9.53 47.56 -35.60
CA THR A 2 10.59 46.60 -35.89
C THR A 2 10.69 45.43 -34.90
N LYS A 3 10.81 44.23 -35.48
CA LYS A 3 11.36 42.94 -35.02
C LYS A 3 12.31 43.01 -33.81
N SER A 4 12.03 42.21 -32.78
CA SER A 4 13.04 41.85 -31.77
C SER A 4 13.27 40.33 -31.74
N ARG A 5 14.54 39.98 -31.62
CA ARG A 5 15.15 38.69 -32.00
C ARG A 5 15.34 37.78 -30.78
N SER A 6 15.45 36.50 -31.09
CA SER A 6 15.81 35.34 -30.27
C SER A 6 16.91 35.58 -29.22
N ALA A 7 16.83 34.83 -28.12
CA ALA A 7 18.01 34.33 -27.40
C ALA A 7 17.71 32.92 -26.88
N ALA A 8 18.13 31.91 -27.64
CA ALA A 8 18.40 30.59 -27.12
C ALA A 8 19.74 30.66 -26.38
N MET A 9 19.78 30.32 -25.09
CA MET A 9 21.04 30.05 -24.39
C MET A 9 21.14 28.56 -24.12
N ALA A 10 21.88 27.90 -25.01
CA ALA A 10 22.52 26.64 -24.73
C ALA A 10 23.62 26.87 -23.69
N SER A 11 23.64 26.08 -22.62
CA SER A 11 24.81 25.98 -21.75
C SER A 11 25.33 24.55 -21.83
N ARG A 12 26.44 24.39 -22.56
CA ARG A 12 27.22 23.16 -22.73
C ARG A 12 28.63 23.44 -22.20
N THR A 13 28.96 22.92 -21.02
CA THR A 13 30.33 22.88 -20.48
C THR A 13 30.29 22.07 -19.18
N LEU A 14 31.16 21.12 -18.84
CA LEU A 14 32.21 20.33 -19.47
C LEU A 14 32.55 19.22 -18.43
N LEU A 15 33.19 18.13 -18.88
CA LEU A 15 33.51 16.90 -18.12
C LEU A 15 34.25 17.12 -16.78
N ALA A 16 33.97 16.25 -15.80
CA ALA A 16 34.99 15.70 -14.89
C ALA A 16 34.58 14.32 -14.37
N ALA A 17 35.30 13.29 -14.80
CA ALA A 17 35.25 11.94 -14.24
C ALA A 17 35.91 11.93 -12.87
N LEU A 18 35.30 11.29 -11.87
CA LEU A 18 36.01 10.79 -10.69
C LEU A 18 35.50 9.41 -10.30
N THR A 19 36.22 8.40 -10.75
CA THR A 19 36.21 7.04 -10.25
C THR A 19 36.72 7.02 -8.80
N VAL A 20 35.91 6.56 -7.85
CA VAL A 20 36.41 5.99 -6.59
C VAL A 20 35.61 4.73 -6.28
N ALA A 21 36.27 3.59 -6.48
CA ALA A 21 35.85 2.29 -6.01
C ALA A 21 35.97 2.23 -4.49
N ILE A 22 34.90 1.83 -3.80
CA ILE A 22 34.98 1.33 -2.42
C ILE A 22 34.15 0.04 -2.35
N LEU A 23 34.85 -1.09 -2.47
CA LEU A 23 34.44 -2.36 -1.90
C LEU A 23 34.45 -2.21 -0.37
N VAL A 24 33.31 -2.45 0.29
CA VAL A 24 33.29 -2.91 1.68
C VAL A 24 32.44 -4.16 1.74
N ILE A 25 33.14 -5.28 1.86
CA ILE A 25 32.63 -6.60 2.21
C ILE A 25 32.66 -6.66 3.73
N LEU A 26 31.52 -6.69 4.40
CA LEU A 26 31.43 -7.18 5.78
C LEU A 26 30.12 -7.94 5.99
N SER A 27 30.24 -9.26 5.84
CA SER A 27 29.71 -10.30 6.71
C SER A 27 28.90 -9.84 7.93
N GLY A 28 27.60 -10.13 7.92
CA GLY A 28 26.71 -10.13 9.08
C GLY A 28 25.93 -11.44 9.15
N CYS A 29 26.66 -12.56 9.28
CA CYS A 29 26.11 -13.86 9.63
C CYS A 29 25.73 -13.84 11.12
N GLY A 30 24.46 -13.56 11.41
CA GLY A 30 23.89 -13.65 12.75
C GLY A 30 23.43 -15.07 13.02
N ALA A 31 24.22 -15.81 13.79
CA ALA A 31 24.02 -17.20 14.16
C ALA A 31 22.70 -17.46 14.90
N SER A 32 22.06 -18.58 14.53
CA SER A 32 21.01 -19.24 15.31
C SER A 32 21.51 -19.65 16.70
N SER A 33 20.65 -19.53 17.71
CA SER A 33 20.76 -20.27 18.97
C SER A 33 19.45 -21.02 19.26
N PRO A 34 19.48 -22.35 19.34
CA PRO A 34 18.36 -23.18 19.77
C PRO A 34 18.40 -23.39 21.29
N GLY A 35 17.25 -23.46 21.97
CA GLY A 35 17.25 -23.95 23.34
C GLY A 35 15.98 -23.73 24.16
N GLY A 36 15.46 -24.84 24.69
CA GLY A 36 14.62 -24.87 25.91
C GLY A 36 13.12 -25.04 25.63
N LYS A 37 12.63 -26.25 25.34
CA LYS A 37 12.17 -27.29 26.28
C LYS A 37 10.89 -26.93 27.07
N ALA A 38 9.83 -27.65 26.69
CA ALA A 38 8.82 -28.36 27.49
C ALA A 38 8.51 -27.85 28.92
N GLU A 39 7.23 -27.69 29.24
CA GLU A 39 6.40 -28.78 29.81
C GLU A 39 5.07 -28.19 30.29
N SER A 40 3.99 -28.90 29.99
CA SER A 40 2.62 -28.67 30.43
C SER A 40 2.47 -28.53 31.95
N SER A 41 1.50 -27.72 32.37
CA SER A 41 0.63 -28.15 33.48
C SER A 41 -0.77 -27.54 33.35
N ALA A 42 -1.73 -28.43 33.10
CA ALA A 42 -3.15 -28.18 33.05
C ALA A 42 -3.78 -28.20 34.45
N LYS A 43 -4.90 -27.47 34.66
CA LYS A 43 -6.14 -27.94 35.34
C LYS A 43 -7.24 -26.85 35.37
N PRO A 44 -8.52 -27.19 35.65
CA PRO A 44 -9.66 -26.76 34.82
C PRO A 44 -10.83 -26.06 35.55
N SER A 45 -11.83 -25.62 34.74
CA SER A 45 -13.28 -25.51 35.01
C SER A 45 -13.78 -24.35 35.92
N PRO A 46 -15.04 -23.86 35.83
CA PRO A 46 -16.15 -24.17 34.91
C PRO A 46 -16.78 -22.94 34.20
N SER A 47 -17.66 -23.24 33.24
CA SER A 47 -18.56 -22.33 32.51
C SER A 47 -19.61 -21.68 33.42
N PRO A 48 -20.12 -20.48 33.04
CA PRO A 48 -21.50 -20.48 32.58
C PRO A 48 -21.73 -19.71 31.27
N SER A 49 -22.50 -20.40 30.42
CA SER A 49 -23.50 -19.89 29.47
C SER A 49 -23.82 -18.40 29.54
N VAL A 50 -23.49 -17.67 28.47
CA VAL A 50 -24.37 -16.63 27.93
C VAL A 50 -24.30 -16.71 26.40
N SER A 51 -25.36 -17.27 25.82
CA SER A 51 -25.71 -17.03 24.43
C SER A 51 -26.39 -15.67 24.38
N PRO A 52 -25.93 -14.75 23.51
CA PRO A 52 -26.89 -14.13 22.61
C PRO A 52 -26.53 -14.48 21.17
N ALA A 53 -27.51 -15.03 20.48
CA ALA A 53 -27.59 -14.91 19.04
C ALA A 53 -27.75 -13.42 18.70
N GLU A 54 -26.78 -12.82 18.02
CA GLU A 54 -27.04 -11.66 17.17
C GLU A 54 -26.29 -11.86 15.85
N THR A 55 -27.08 -12.30 14.86
CA THR A 55 -27.03 -11.93 13.46
C THR A 55 -25.96 -10.89 13.13
N THR A 56 -24.80 -11.33 12.65
CA THR A 56 -23.99 -10.48 11.75
C THR A 56 -24.67 -10.50 10.40
N THR A 57 -25.60 -9.56 10.23
CA THR A 57 -25.97 -9.02 8.93
C THR A 57 -24.67 -8.76 8.16
N PRO A 58 -24.53 -9.18 6.89
CA PRO A 58 -23.48 -8.65 6.05
C PRO A 58 -23.57 -7.13 6.15
N SER A 59 -22.50 -6.48 6.57
CA SER A 59 -22.38 -5.04 6.45
C SER A 59 -22.34 -4.78 4.93
N GLU A 60 -23.51 -4.71 4.30
CA GLU A 60 -23.67 -4.08 3.00
C GLU A 60 -23.15 -2.67 3.21
N SER A 61 -21.91 -2.46 2.80
CA SER A 61 -21.34 -1.14 2.65
C SER A 61 -22.16 -0.48 1.56
N ASP A 62 -23.23 0.19 1.97
CA ASP A 62 -24.18 0.95 1.15
C ASP A 62 -23.45 2.21 0.64
N SER A 63 -22.35 1.99 -0.08
CA SER A 63 -21.64 3.05 -0.77
C SER A 63 -22.50 3.43 -1.97
N PRO A 64 -22.83 4.72 -2.13
CA PRO A 64 -23.65 5.18 -3.24
C PRO A 64 -22.99 4.75 -4.55
N THR A 65 -23.65 3.80 -5.20
CA THR A 65 -23.15 3.17 -6.40
C THR A 65 -23.66 3.97 -7.61
N ASN A 66 -22.77 4.39 -8.50
CA ASN A 66 -23.15 5.21 -9.64
C ASN A 66 -23.75 4.35 -10.78
N ALA A 67 -24.06 4.97 -11.93
CA ALA A 67 -24.60 4.28 -13.11
C ALA A 67 -23.72 3.14 -13.67
N LEU A 68 -22.43 3.09 -13.30
CA LEU A 68 -21.48 2.04 -13.66
C LEU A 68 -21.42 0.91 -12.63
N GLY A 69 -22.21 0.94 -11.57
CA GLY A 69 -22.15 -0.10 -10.54
C GLY A 69 -20.92 0.03 -9.63
N LEU A 70 -20.24 1.18 -9.61
CA LEU A 70 -19.03 1.42 -8.83
C LEU A 70 -19.24 2.51 -7.77
N PRO A 71 -18.55 2.41 -6.61
CA PRO A 71 -18.61 3.43 -5.56
C PRO A 71 -17.85 4.70 -5.96
N GLU A 72 -18.06 5.78 -5.22
CA GLU A 72 -17.31 7.03 -5.39
C GLU A 72 -15.94 6.91 -4.69
N CYS A 73 -14.89 7.50 -5.28
CA CYS A 73 -13.53 7.30 -4.78
C CYS A 73 -13.31 7.84 -3.37
N SER A 74 -13.94 8.96 -3.00
CA SER A 74 -13.84 9.52 -1.65
C SER A 74 -14.58 8.70 -0.58
N THR A 75 -15.54 7.84 -0.98
CA THR A 75 -16.19 6.91 -0.04
C THR A 75 -15.37 5.65 0.22
N VAL A 76 -14.56 5.22 -0.75
CA VAL A 76 -13.69 4.03 -0.60
C VAL A 76 -12.35 4.40 0.03
N TRP A 77 -11.71 5.47 -0.43
CA TRP A 77 -10.36 5.84 -0.02
C TRP A 77 -10.34 6.72 1.24
N VAL A 78 -10.76 6.13 2.36
CA VAL A 78 -10.80 6.79 3.68
C VAL A 78 -9.70 6.24 4.58
N THR A 79 -8.85 7.12 5.13
CA THR A 79 -7.75 6.71 6.01
C THR A 79 -8.27 5.97 7.25
N GLY A 80 -7.69 4.80 7.54
CA GLY A 80 -8.07 3.98 8.69
C GLY A 80 -9.17 2.96 8.40
N GLU A 81 -9.91 3.11 7.30
CA GLU A 81 -10.88 2.11 6.83
C GLU A 81 -10.19 0.95 6.11
N ILE A 82 -10.92 -0.14 5.91
CA ILE A 82 -10.44 -1.31 5.17
C ILE A 82 -10.77 -1.14 3.68
N LEU A 83 -9.76 -1.27 2.82
CA LEU A 83 -9.99 -1.36 1.38
C LEU A 83 -10.64 -2.72 1.07
N PRO A 84 -11.79 -2.78 0.36
CA PRO A 84 -12.45 -4.05 0.05
C PRO A 84 -11.53 -5.04 -0.67
N GLU A 85 -11.70 -6.34 -0.36
CA GLU A 85 -10.92 -7.42 -0.97
C GLU A 85 -11.20 -7.58 -2.47
N ASP A 86 -12.37 -7.15 -2.92
CA ASP A 86 -12.84 -7.21 -4.29
C ASP A 86 -12.78 -5.85 -5.00
N TYR A 87 -12.04 -4.88 -4.47
CA TYR A 87 -11.94 -3.53 -5.04
C TYR A 87 -11.54 -3.55 -6.53
N GLN A 88 -12.47 -3.14 -7.40
CA GLN A 88 -12.29 -3.10 -8.86
C GLN A 88 -11.99 -1.69 -9.39
N GLY A 89 -11.88 -0.69 -8.51
CA GLY A 89 -11.85 0.71 -8.88
C GLY A 89 -13.01 1.49 -8.28
N CYS A 90 -13.05 2.77 -8.61
CA CYS A 90 -14.07 3.70 -8.11
C CYS A 90 -14.39 4.73 -9.18
N THR A 91 -15.30 5.64 -8.86
CA THR A 91 -15.71 6.71 -9.75
C THR A 91 -15.45 8.07 -9.12
N GLU A 92 -15.06 9.02 -9.94
CA GLU A 92 -14.85 10.40 -9.53
C GLU A 92 -15.64 11.29 -10.50
N ASN A 93 -16.59 12.07 -9.97
CA ASN A 93 -17.53 12.85 -10.77
C ASN A 93 -18.29 12.01 -11.83
N GLY A 94 -18.58 10.74 -11.52
CA GLY A 94 -19.29 9.83 -12.43
C GLY A 94 -18.42 9.14 -13.49
N HIS A 95 -17.11 9.45 -13.54
CA HIS A 95 -16.17 8.79 -14.44
C HIS A 95 -15.42 7.67 -13.73
N PHE A 96 -15.21 6.55 -14.42
CA PHE A 96 -14.36 5.47 -13.93
C PHE A 96 -12.92 5.97 -13.74
N VAL A 97 -12.36 5.70 -12.56
CA VAL A 97 -10.95 5.91 -12.26
C VAL A 97 -10.25 4.56 -12.30
N GLU A 98 -9.29 4.43 -13.21
CA GLU A 98 -8.46 3.23 -13.30
C GLU A 98 -7.65 3.06 -12.00
N PRO A 99 -7.79 1.92 -11.30
CA PRO A 99 -7.09 1.72 -10.05
C PRO A 99 -5.60 1.43 -10.29
N ASP A 100 -4.74 2.04 -9.50
CA ASP A 100 -3.31 1.74 -9.52
C ASP A 100 -3.06 0.47 -8.69
N ILE A 101 -3.10 -0.68 -9.37
CA ILE A 101 -3.01 -2.01 -8.77
C ILE A 101 -1.66 -2.66 -9.07
N MET A 102 -1.06 -3.28 -8.06
CA MET A 102 0.13 -4.11 -8.19
C MET A 102 -0.12 -5.48 -7.57
N TYR A 103 0.08 -6.53 -8.37
CA TYR A 103 -0.03 -7.92 -7.92
C TYR A 103 1.31 -8.40 -7.37
N CYS A 104 1.29 -8.98 -6.17
CA CYS A 104 2.46 -9.51 -5.50
C CYS A 104 2.59 -11.02 -5.75
N GLU A 105 3.82 -11.54 -5.73
CA GLU A 105 4.05 -12.99 -5.93
C GLU A 105 3.45 -13.84 -4.81
N SER A 106 3.26 -13.23 -3.63
CA SER A 106 2.57 -13.82 -2.48
C SER A 106 1.06 -14.01 -2.68
N GLY A 107 0.49 -13.52 -3.79
CA GLY A 107 -0.95 -13.49 -4.04
C GLY A 107 -1.66 -12.28 -3.41
N GLN A 108 -0.96 -11.46 -2.63
CA GLN A 108 -1.50 -10.19 -2.16
C GLN A 108 -1.61 -9.18 -3.30
N THR A 109 -2.61 -8.31 -3.26
CA THR A 109 -2.77 -7.22 -4.23
C THR A 109 -2.64 -5.89 -3.49
N LEU A 110 -1.76 -5.01 -3.97
CA LEU A 110 -1.63 -3.65 -3.46
C LEU A 110 -2.37 -2.68 -4.37
N ALA A 111 -2.91 -1.64 -3.77
CA ALA A 111 -3.56 -0.54 -4.48
C ALA A 111 -3.05 0.81 -3.96
N ALA A 112 -2.99 1.79 -4.85
CA ALA A 112 -2.75 3.19 -4.52
C ALA A 112 -3.78 4.10 -5.18
N TYR A 113 -3.99 5.29 -4.60
CA TYR A 113 -4.91 6.29 -5.15
C TYR A 113 -4.41 7.72 -4.89
N GLN A 114 -4.52 8.57 -5.91
CA GLN A 114 -4.18 10.00 -5.90
C GLN A 114 -2.76 10.33 -5.37
N ASN A 115 -1.80 9.38 -5.49
CA ASN A 115 -0.48 9.49 -4.87
C ASN A 115 -0.53 9.83 -3.36
N ARG A 116 -1.66 9.55 -2.70
CA ARG A 116 -1.93 9.93 -1.31
C ARG A 116 -2.33 8.75 -0.45
N TYR A 117 -3.08 7.81 -1.01
CA TYR A 117 -3.56 6.64 -0.29
C TYR A 117 -2.90 5.37 -0.81
N TYR A 118 -2.73 4.40 0.08
CA TYR A 118 -2.28 3.06 -0.28
C TYR A 118 -2.77 2.00 0.71
N ALA A 119 -3.04 0.81 0.20
CA ALA A 119 -3.43 -0.35 1.00
C ALA A 119 -3.08 -1.64 0.25
N ALA A 120 -3.09 -2.76 0.97
CA ALA A 120 -3.39 -4.04 0.31
C ALA A 120 -4.91 -4.23 0.30
N LEU A 121 -5.43 -4.94 -0.70
CA LEU A 121 -6.85 -5.34 -0.71
C LEU A 121 -7.16 -6.15 0.56
N GLY A 122 -8.29 -5.85 1.20
CA GLY A 122 -8.69 -6.39 2.50
C GLY A 122 -7.93 -5.80 3.70
N GLN A 123 -7.09 -4.77 3.52
CA GLN A 123 -6.28 -4.20 4.59
C GLN A 123 -6.54 -2.70 4.78
N VAL A 124 -6.02 -2.17 5.89
CA VAL A 124 -6.21 -0.77 6.28
C VAL A 124 -5.60 0.19 5.26
N ILE A 125 -6.38 1.21 4.90
CA ILE A 125 -5.98 2.32 4.05
C ILE A 125 -5.11 3.28 4.83
N ASN A 126 -3.91 3.51 4.30
CA ASN A 126 -2.93 4.42 4.85
C ASN A 126 -2.80 5.66 3.96
N GLU A 127 -2.52 6.79 4.58
CA GLU A 127 -2.32 8.06 3.90
C GLU A 127 -0.88 8.56 4.03
N LEU A 128 -0.33 9.10 2.94
CA LEU A 128 0.97 9.75 2.87
C LEU A 128 0.91 10.93 1.89
N PRO A 129 1.67 12.02 2.10
CA PRO A 129 1.65 13.17 1.19
C PRO A 129 2.21 12.87 -0.21
N ASN A 130 2.97 11.78 -0.39
CA ASN A 130 3.53 11.31 -1.67
C ASN A 130 3.81 9.81 -1.60
N VAL A 131 2.80 8.97 -1.84
CA VAL A 131 2.90 7.50 -1.74
C VAL A 131 4.07 6.98 -2.56
N HIS A 132 4.17 7.33 -3.83
CA HIS A 132 5.13 6.75 -4.77
C HIS A 132 6.60 7.10 -4.45
N GLN A 133 6.83 8.20 -3.74
CA GLN A 133 8.17 8.63 -3.34
C GLN A 133 8.53 8.17 -1.91
N SER A 134 7.55 7.70 -1.16
CA SER A 134 7.73 7.39 0.25
C SER A 134 8.60 6.15 0.48
N LYS A 135 9.34 6.14 1.59
CA LYS A 135 10.05 4.94 2.04
C LYS A 135 9.09 3.83 2.45
N LYS A 136 7.92 4.18 3.01
CA LYS A 136 6.89 3.23 3.44
C LYS A 136 6.31 2.44 2.28
N TRP A 137 5.90 3.12 1.21
CA TRP A 137 5.40 2.45 0.01
C TRP A 137 6.45 1.53 -0.61
N ARG A 138 7.69 2.00 -0.78
CA ARG A 138 8.80 1.15 -1.28
C ARG A 138 9.13 -0.03 -0.37
N GLN A 139 8.91 0.08 0.93
CA GLN A 139 9.06 -1.06 1.84
C GLN A 139 7.96 -2.09 1.59
N MET A 140 6.71 -1.63 1.43
CA MET A 140 5.57 -2.48 1.14
C MET A 140 5.65 -3.13 -0.24
N GLN A 141 6.19 -2.42 -1.25
CA GLN A 141 6.45 -3.03 -2.55
C GLN A 141 7.56 -4.10 -2.48
N ARG A 142 8.58 -3.91 -1.64
CA ARG A 142 9.63 -4.92 -1.44
C ARG A 142 9.12 -6.21 -0.81
N THR A 143 8.08 -6.14 0.02
CA THR A 143 7.44 -7.36 0.54
C THR A 143 6.65 -8.11 -0.55
N CYS A 144 6.43 -7.50 -1.72
CA CYS A 144 5.71 -8.12 -2.83
C CYS A 144 6.56 -8.94 -3.79
N THR A 145 7.89 -8.77 -3.80
CA THR A 145 8.77 -9.34 -4.83
C THR A 145 9.81 -10.35 -4.31
N GLY A 146 9.64 -10.91 -3.10
CA GLY A 146 10.47 -12.03 -2.60
C GLY A 146 11.93 -11.69 -2.31
#